data_AF-A0A177LMK4-F1
#
_entry.id   AF-A0A177LMK4-F1
#
_cell.length_a   1.000
_cell.length_b   1.000
_cell.length_c   1.000
_cell.angle_alpha   90.00
_cell.angle_beta   90.00
_cell.angle_gamma   90.00
#
_symmetry.space_group_name_H-M   'P 1'
#
loop_
_entity.id
_entity.type
_entity.pdbx_description
1 polymer ?
#
loop_
_entity_poly.entity_id
_entity_poly.type
_entity_poly.pdbx_seq_one_letter_code
_entity_poly.pdbx_strand_id
1 'polypeptide(L)'
;MVKMINESSANNSDSLNILIPLEFQLPSDRAKIKRMQLYYMVDGKIQNQIDDYVVMNGETDRKIYGIEELKIYPKSIYFLQRNFFISKEYGNRILKKYNKKNVADIQSGDTINVTSYQQFRKDFPEFVQVLRKKTDSAFFRINIDKELIRDEKKIKW
;
A
#
# COMPACT_ATOMS: atom_id res chain seq x y z
N MET A 1 -3.46 3.74 -7.49
CA MET A 1 -2.85 5.09 -7.64
C MET A 1 -2.05 5.46 -6.40
N VAL A 2 -1.01 6.30 -6.53
CA VAL A 2 -0.30 6.91 -5.39
C VAL A 2 -1.24 7.89 -4.69
N LYS A 3 -1.32 7.81 -3.37
CA LYS A 3 -2.17 8.66 -2.55
C LYS A 3 -1.36 9.37 -1.47
N MET A 4 -1.87 10.47 -0.96
CA MET A 4 -1.31 11.16 0.21
C MET A 4 -2.38 11.33 1.27
N ILE A 5 -2.00 11.16 2.52
CA ILE A 5 -2.85 11.38 3.68
C ILE A 5 -2.19 12.40 4.60
N ASN A 6 -2.97 13.41 4.99
CA ASN A 6 -2.63 14.29 6.09
C ASN A 6 -3.02 13.62 7.41
N GLU A 7 -2.08 12.90 8.03
CA GLU A 7 -2.26 12.32 9.36
C GLU A 7 -1.91 13.37 10.42
N SER A 8 -2.71 14.43 10.50
CA SER A 8 -2.61 15.40 11.59
C SER A 8 -3.27 14.80 12.83
N SER A 9 -2.51 14.00 13.58
CA SER A 9 -2.75 13.89 15.02
C SER A 9 -2.27 15.18 15.69
N ALA A 10 -2.84 15.50 16.85
CA ALA A 10 -2.96 16.84 17.44
C ALA A 10 -1.67 17.64 17.75
N ASN A 11 -0.49 17.27 17.28
CA ASN A 11 0.75 18.01 17.48
C ASN A 11 1.61 18.00 16.21
N ASN A 12 1.67 19.13 15.47
CA ASN A 12 2.77 19.57 14.61
C ASN A 12 3.70 18.48 14.00
N SER A 13 3.17 17.42 13.39
CA SER A 13 4.01 16.55 12.58
C SER A 13 4.25 17.28 11.25
N ASP A 14 5.49 17.68 10.97
CA ASP A 14 5.90 18.24 9.67
C ASP A 14 5.99 17.15 8.58
N SER A 15 5.24 16.07 8.76
CA SER A 15 5.23 14.90 7.90
C SER A 15 3.86 14.65 7.28
N LEU A 16 3.89 13.93 6.17
CA LEU A 16 2.73 13.41 5.46
C LEU A 16 2.97 11.96 5.12
N ASN A 17 1.89 11.20 5.10
CA ASN A 17 1.95 9.83 4.69
C ASN A 17 1.72 9.71 3.19
N ILE A 18 2.65 9.07 2.47
CA ILE A 18 2.49 8.74 1.06
C ILE A 18 2.18 7.25 0.91
N LEU A 19 1.00 6.95 0.38
CA LEU A 19 0.55 5.58 0.16
C LEU A 19 0.87 5.17 -1.27
N ILE A 20 1.75 4.18 -1.42
CA ILE A 20 2.03 3.56 -2.72
C ILE A 20 1.29 2.22 -2.78
N PRO A 21 0.44 2.01 -3.81
CA PRO A 21 -0.26 0.76 -3.98
C PRO A 21 0.69 -0.34 -4.45
N LEU A 22 0.69 -1.47 -3.76
CA LEU A 22 1.36 -2.69 -4.18
C LEU A 22 0.31 -3.72 -4.58
N GLU A 23 0.19 -3.99 -5.87
CA GLU A 23 -0.86 -4.86 -6.41
C GLU A 23 -0.37 -6.30 -6.61
N PHE A 24 -1.23 -7.26 -6.26
CA PHE A 24 -0.98 -8.69 -6.39
C PHE A 24 -2.20 -9.36 -7.02
N GLN A 25 -1.96 -10.15 -8.07
CA GLN A 25 -2.95 -11.02 -8.67
C GLN A 25 -3.03 -12.31 -7.85
N LEU A 26 -4.25 -12.76 -7.54
CA LEU A 26 -4.47 -14.06 -6.91
C LEU A 26 -4.51 -15.18 -7.96
N PRO A 27 -4.30 -16.44 -7.57
CA PRO A 27 -4.39 -17.59 -8.48
C PRO A 27 -5.71 -17.63 -9.27
N SER A 28 -5.68 -18.16 -10.49
CA SER A 28 -6.84 -18.21 -11.37
C SER A 28 -8.00 -19.03 -10.77
N ASP A 29 -7.69 -20.06 -10.00
CA ASP A 29 -8.59 -20.95 -9.29
C ASP A 29 -8.98 -20.46 -7.88
N ARG A 30 -8.82 -19.16 -7.60
CA ARG A 30 -9.15 -18.50 -6.31
C ARG A 30 -10.51 -18.85 -5.69
N ALA A 31 -11.50 -19.26 -6.50
CA ALA A 31 -12.80 -19.72 -6.01
C ALA A 31 -12.70 -20.97 -5.10
N LYS A 32 -11.59 -21.70 -5.18
CA LYS A 32 -11.29 -22.89 -4.37
C LYS A 32 -10.45 -22.58 -3.13
N ILE A 33 -10.00 -21.34 -2.94
CA ILE A 33 -9.21 -20.95 -1.77
C ILE A 33 -10.06 -21.15 -0.51
N LYS A 34 -9.54 -21.95 0.42
CA LYS A 34 -10.15 -22.18 1.73
C LYS A 34 -9.66 -21.19 2.77
N ARG A 35 -8.40 -20.78 2.66
CA ARG A 35 -7.75 -19.81 3.55
C ARG A 35 -6.55 -19.19 2.87
N MET A 36 -6.33 -17.91 3.10
CA MET A 36 -5.15 -17.19 2.65
C MET A 36 -4.56 -16.35 3.79
N GLN A 37 -3.29 -16.55 4.08
CA GLN A 37 -2.56 -15.70 5.03
C GLN A 37 -1.62 -14.79 4.25
N LEU A 38 -1.47 -13.57 4.75
CA LEU A 38 -0.58 -12.55 4.21
C LEU A 38 0.34 -12.08 5.32
N TYR A 39 1.64 -12.10 5.03
CA TYR A 39 2.65 -11.52 5.90
C TYR A 39 3.40 -10.47 5.10
N TYR A 40 3.32 -9.23 5.56
CA TYR A 40 3.99 -8.11 4.91
C TYR A 40 5.25 -7.73 5.68
N MET A 41 6.38 -7.65 4.98
CA MET A 41 7.69 -7.30 5.52
C MET A 41 8.10 -5.94 4.97
N VAL A 42 8.46 -5.03 5.86
CA VAL A 42 9.07 -3.75 5.50
C VAL A 42 10.42 -3.68 6.17
N ASP A 43 11.47 -3.54 5.36
CA ASP A 43 12.87 -3.45 5.79
C ASP A 43 13.25 -4.52 6.84
N GLY A 44 12.92 -5.79 6.53
CA GLY A 44 13.20 -6.93 7.40
C GLY A 44 12.31 -7.05 8.64
N LYS A 45 11.27 -6.22 8.80
CA LYS A 45 10.33 -6.28 9.93
C LYS A 45 8.92 -6.65 9.50
N ILE A 46 8.32 -7.62 10.19
CA ILE A 46 6.92 -8.01 9.95
C ILE A 46 6.01 -6.86 10.37
N GLN A 47 5.13 -6.46 9.45
CA GLN A 47 4.03 -5.55 9.66
C GLN A 47 2.81 -6.36 10.12
N ASN A 48 2.34 -6.13 11.33
CA ASN A 48 1.28 -6.93 11.97
C ASN A 48 0.17 -6.09 12.59
N GLN A 49 0.32 -4.76 12.62
CA GLN A 49 -0.69 -3.87 13.16
C GLN A 49 -1.59 -3.35 12.04
N ILE A 50 -2.86 -3.09 12.38
CA ILE A 50 -3.86 -2.54 11.45
C ILE A 50 -3.44 -1.16 10.90
N ASP A 51 -2.56 -0.47 11.63
CA ASP A 51 -2.03 0.83 11.25
C ASP A 51 -0.80 0.74 10.33
N ASP A 52 -0.19 -0.44 10.15
CA ASP A 52 1.01 -0.58 9.31
C ASP A 52 0.68 -0.53 7.82
N TYR A 53 -0.42 -1.18 7.43
CA TYR A 53 -0.91 -1.24 6.06
C TYR A 53 -2.38 -1.61 6.02
N VAL A 54 -3.03 -1.29 4.91
CA VAL A 54 -4.40 -1.72 4.63
C VAL A 54 -4.42 -2.58 3.38
N VAL A 55 -5.10 -3.72 3.46
CA VAL A 55 -5.42 -4.55 2.30
C VAL A 55 -6.70 -4.05 1.66
N MET A 56 -6.66 -3.86 0.35
CA MET A 56 -7.78 -3.42 -0.47
C MET A 56 -8.15 -4.50 -1.47
N ASN A 57 -9.45 -4.66 -1.71
CA ASN A 57 -9.98 -5.46 -2.80
C ASN A 57 -9.73 -4.74 -4.12
N GLY A 58 -8.98 -5.36 -5.05
CA GLY A 58 -8.60 -4.73 -6.31
C GLY A 58 -9.74 -4.53 -7.31
N GLU A 59 -10.88 -5.22 -7.13
CA GLU A 59 -12.05 -5.09 -8.01
C GLU A 59 -13.04 -4.03 -7.51
N THR A 60 -13.11 -3.82 -6.20
CA THR A 60 -14.15 -2.97 -5.58
C THR A 60 -13.61 -1.77 -4.82
N ASP A 61 -12.28 -1.65 -4.67
CA ASP A 61 -11.62 -0.63 -3.84
C ASP A 61 -12.10 -0.59 -2.38
N ARG A 62 -12.64 -1.70 -1.88
CA ARG A 62 -13.08 -1.84 -0.48
C ARG A 62 -11.96 -2.40 0.40
N LYS A 63 -11.87 -1.92 1.63
CA LYS A 63 -10.94 -2.45 2.64
C LYS A 63 -11.30 -3.90 2.98
N ILE A 64 -10.27 -4.73 3.14
CA ILE A 64 -10.35 -6.11 3.61
C ILE A 64 -9.79 -6.14 5.02
N TYR A 65 -10.64 -6.35 6.02
CA TYR A 65 -10.24 -6.37 7.44
C TYR A 65 -9.71 -7.73 7.91
N GLY A 66 -10.08 -8.82 7.23
CA GLY A 66 -9.69 -10.18 7.59
C GLY A 66 -9.49 -11.02 6.33
N ILE A 67 -8.30 -10.94 5.74
CA ILE A 67 -8.00 -11.65 4.48
C ILE A 67 -8.07 -13.17 4.64
N GLU A 68 -7.82 -13.68 5.86
CA GLU A 68 -7.82 -15.12 6.16
C GLU A 68 -9.21 -15.76 6.15
N GLU A 69 -10.26 -14.96 6.32
CA GLU A 69 -11.64 -15.43 6.54
C GLU A 69 -12.58 -15.04 5.39
N LEU A 70 -12.04 -14.60 4.26
CA LEU A 70 -12.85 -14.24 3.10
C LEU A 70 -13.60 -15.46 2.56
N LYS A 71 -14.91 -15.31 2.38
CA LYS A 71 -15.75 -16.31 1.71
C LYS A 71 -15.48 -16.38 0.21
N ILE A 72 -15.19 -15.22 -0.40
CA ILE A 72 -14.93 -15.07 -1.82
C ILE A 72 -13.70 -14.17 -1.97
N TYR A 73 -12.64 -14.73 -2.56
CA TYR A 73 -11.42 -13.99 -2.82
C TYR A 73 -11.52 -13.20 -4.14
N PRO A 74 -11.10 -11.92 -4.16
CA PRO A 74 -11.10 -11.11 -5.37
C PRO A 74 -10.05 -11.59 -6.37
N LYS A 75 -10.13 -11.14 -7.63
CA LYS A 75 -9.09 -11.42 -8.63
C LYS A 75 -7.73 -10.86 -8.24
N SER A 76 -7.73 -9.67 -7.66
CA SER A 76 -6.52 -9.01 -7.18
C SER A 76 -6.78 -8.32 -5.85
N ILE A 77 -5.69 -8.10 -5.14
CA ILE A 77 -5.65 -7.25 -3.95
C ILE A 77 -4.53 -6.23 -4.13
N TYR A 78 -4.61 -5.13 -3.40
CA TYR A 78 -3.46 -4.25 -3.27
C TYR A 78 -3.28 -3.75 -1.84
N PHE A 79 -2.03 -3.44 -1.48
CA PHE A 79 -1.69 -2.90 -0.17
C PHE A 79 -1.49 -1.40 -0.27
N LEU A 80 -1.97 -0.70 0.75
CA LEU A 80 -1.61 0.68 1.01
C LEU A 80 -0.80 0.69 2.30
N GLN A 81 0.53 0.75 2.19
CA GLN A 81 1.41 0.91 3.34
C GLN A 81 1.25 2.32 3.91
N ARG A 82 1.08 2.41 5.24
CA ARG A 82 0.76 3.65 5.97
C ARG A 82 1.95 4.25 6.72
N ASN A 83 3.15 3.71 6.56
CA ASN A 83 4.33 4.15 7.31
C ASN A 83 5.41 4.76 6.41
N PHE A 84 5.03 5.38 5.29
CA PHE A 84 5.96 6.17 4.46
C PHE A 84 5.75 7.66 4.71
N PHE A 85 6.53 8.19 5.64
CA PHE A 85 6.49 9.61 5.95
C PHE A 85 7.45 10.40 5.06
N ILE A 86 6.94 11.48 4.48
CA ILE A 86 7.70 12.52 3.77
C ILE A 86 7.50 13.85 4.47
N SER A 87 8.41 14.81 4.30
CA SER A 87 8.17 16.17 4.81
C SER A 87 6.99 16.83 4.09
N LYS A 88 6.30 17.75 4.77
CA LYS A 88 5.25 18.58 4.15
C LYS A 88 5.75 19.37 2.95
N GLU A 89 6.98 19.87 3.02
CA GLU A 89 7.64 20.55 1.90
C GLU A 89 7.73 19.64 0.67
N TYR A 90 8.22 18.41 0.85
CA TYR A 90 8.32 17.44 -0.24
C TYR A 90 6.93 17.02 -0.75
N GLY A 91 5.96 16.86 0.15
CA GLY A 91 4.56 16.61 -0.20
C GLY A 91 3.96 17.72 -1.05
N ASN A 92 4.14 18.99 -0.66
CA ASN A 92 3.71 20.14 -1.46
C ASN A 92 4.39 20.19 -2.82
N ARG A 93 5.69 19.82 -2.91
CA ARG A 93 6.41 19.70 -4.19
C ARG A 93 5.73 18.68 -5.12
N ILE A 94 5.33 17.53 -4.58
CA ILE A 94 4.60 16.50 -5.32
C ILE A 94 3.22 16.99 -5.75
N LEU A 95 2.44 17.57 -4.82
CA LEU A 95 1.09 18.05 -5.11
C LEU A 95 1.09 19.15 -6.18
N LYS A 96 2.04 20.10 -6.10
CA LYS A 96 2.23 21.16 -7.10
C LYS A 96 2.53 20.61 -8.49
N LYS A 97 3.36 19.57 -8.61
CA LYS A 97 3.68 18.92 -9.90
C LYS A 97 2.43 18.39 -10.62
N TYR A 98 1.39 18.02 -9.87
CA TYR A 98 0.14 17.48 -10.41
C TYR A 98 -1.06 18.42 -10.24
N ASN A 99 -0.81 19.72 -10.04
CA ASN A 99 -1.84 20.76 -9.86
C ASN A 99 -2.90 20.39 -8.81
N LYS A 100 -2.46 19.81 -7.69
CA LYS A 100 -3.32 19.49 -6.53
C LYS A 100 -3.25 20.62 -5.50
N LYS A 101 -4.25 20.67 -4.62
CA LYS A 101 -4.28 21.58 -3.47
C LYS A 101 -3.04 21.36 -2.58
N ASN A 102 -2.61 22.39 -1.87
CA ASN A 102 -1.51 22.25 -0.93
C ASN A 102 -1.95 21.42 0.27
N VAL A 103 -0.97 20.91 1.00
CA VAL A 103 -1.17 20.09 2.20
C VAL A 103 -2.01 20.80 3.25
N ALA A 104 -1.80 22.12 3.42
CA ALA A 104 -2.53 22.94 4.37
C ALA A 104 -4.05 22.99 4.08
N ASP A 105 -4.45 22.72 2.84
CA ASP A 105 -5.85 22.73 2.40
C ASP A 105 -6.50 21.34 2.49
N ILE A 106 -5.76 20.33 2.98
CA ILE A 106 -6.20 18.93 3.13
C ILE A 106 -6.62 18.72 4.57
N GLN A 107 -7.88 18.34 4.81
CA GLN A 107 -8.33 18.09 6.18
C GLN A 107 -7.61 16.86 6.77
N SER A 108 -7.52 16.80 8.10
CA SER A 108 -6.94 15.61 8.75
C SER A 108 -7.73 14.36 8.35
N GLY A 109 -7.02 13.32 7.92
CA GLY A 109 -7.61 12.07 7.44
C GLY A 109 -8.05 12.07 5.97
N ASP A 110 -8.06 13.23 5.29
CA ASP A 110 -8.35 13.28 3.86
C ASP A 110 -7.27 12.54 3.07
N THR A 111 -7.72 11.84 2.04
CA THR A 111 -6.85 11.12 1.10
C THR A 111 -6.91 11.77 -0.27
N ILE A 112 -5.75 12.22 -0.78
CA ILE A 112 -5.65 12.80 -2.13
C ILE A 112 -5.04 11.79 -3.10
N ASN A 113 -5.72 11.54 -4.20
CA ASN A 113 -5.17 10.81 -5.35
C ASN A 113 -4.21 11.73 -6.12
N VAL A 114 -2.95 11.34 -6.19
CA VAL A 114 -1.88 12.13 -6.82
C VAL A 114 -1.75 11.76 -8.29
N THR A 115 -1.28 10.55 -8.58
CA THR A 115 -1.05 10.03 -9.94
C THR A 115 -0.92 8.50 -9.92
N SER A 116 -0.67 7.86 -11.08
CA SER A 116 -0.29 6.44 -11.14
C SER A 116 1.13 6.23 -10.61
N TYR A 117 1.42 5.04 -10.05
CA TYR A 117 2.77 4.75 -9.57
C TYR A 117 3.80 4.74 -10.71
N GLN A 118 3.41 4.28 -11.90
CA GLN A 118 4.27 4.31 -13.08
C GLN A 118 4.71 5.73 -13.43
N GLN A 119 3.80 6.71 -13.37
CA GLN A 119 4.13 8.11 -13.63
C GLN A 119 4.94 8.71 -12.47
N PHE A 120 4.54 8.43 -11.23
CA PHE A 120 5.26 8.91 -10.03
C PHE A 120 6.74 8.53 -10.04
N ARG A 121 7.07 7.28 -10.42
CA ARG A 121 8.47 6.82 -10.49
C ARG A 121 9.32 7.56 -11.53
N LYS A 122 8.70 8.07 -12.60
CA LYS A 122 9.39 8.87 -13.62
C LYS A 122 9.64 10.29 -13.12
N ASP A 123 8.66 10.87 -12.41
CA ASP A 123 8.71 12.26 -11.95
C ASP A 123 9.52 12.46 -10.65
N PHE A 124 9.63 11.43 -9.81
CA PHE A 124 10.31 11.46 -8.51
C PHE A 124 11.28 10.28 -8.31
N PRO A 125 12.28 10.09 -9.20
CA PRO A 125 13.18 8.94 -9.15
C PRO A 125 14.01 8.87 -7.86
N GLU A 126 14.34 10.01 -7.24
CA GLU A 126 15.09 10.08 -5.99
C GLU A 126 14.32 9.46 -4.81
N PHE A 127 12.99 9.61 -4.77
CA PHE A 127 12.17 8.95 -3.76
C PHE A 127 12.18 7.44 -3.95
N VAL A 128 12.08 6.98 -5.20
CA VAL A 128 12.12 5.56 -5.54
C VAL A 128 13.47 4.94 -5.15
N GLN A 129 14.57 5.68 -5.31
CA GLN A 129 15.89 5.21 -4.86
C GLN A 129 15.95 4.97 -3.35
N VAL A 130 15.28 5.79 -2.54
CA VAL A 130 15.17 5.56 -1.09
C VAL A 130 14.40 4.28 -0.82
N LEU A 131 13.28 4.06 -1.51
CA LEU A 131 12.47 2.86 -1.34
C LEU A 131 13.21 1.58 -1.78
N ARG A 132 13.97 1.63 -2.88
CA ARG A 132 14.73 0.49 -3.40
C ARG A 132 15.79 -0.06 -2.46
N LYS A 133 16.24 0.74 -1.48
CA LYS A 133 17.18 0.28 -0.45
C LYS A 133 16.49 -0.60 0.59
N LYS A 134 15.16 -0.54 0.69
CA LYS A 134 14.39 -1.35 1.63
C LYS A 134 14.25 -2.78 1.09
N THR A 135 14.33 -3.73 2.00
CA THR A 135 14.19 -5.17 1.71
C THR A 135 12.74 -5.64 1.87
N ASP A 136 11.81 -4.92 1.25
CA ASP A 136 10.38 -5.16 1.44
C ASP A 136 9.93 -6.42 0.69
N SER A 137 9.06 -7.20 1.31
CA SER A 137 8.48 -8.40 0.69
C SER A 137 7.08 -8.70 1.19
N ALA A 138 6.29 -9.41 0.39
CA ALA A 138 5.00 -9.95 0.78
C ALA A 138 5.04 -11.47 0.66
N PHE A 139 4.69 -12.17 1.72
CA PHE A 139 4.60 -13.62 1.74
C PHE A 139 3.14 -14.05 1.83
N PHE A 140 2.75 -14.92 0.90
CA PHE A 140 1.42 -15.49 0.80
C PHE A 140 1.46 -16.97 1.14
N ARG A 141 0.51 -17.38 1.98
CA ARG A 141 0.22 -18.78 2.26
C ARG A 141 -1.22 -19.06 1.88
N ILE A 142 -1.43 -19.77 0.78
CA ILE A 142 -2.76 -19.99 0.19
C ILE A 142 -3.07 -21.48 0.22
N ASN A 143 -4.15 -21.86 0.91
CA ASN A 143 -4.67 -23.22 0.88
C ASN A 143 -5.77 -23.31 -0.18
N ILE A 144 -5.53 -24.12 -1.22
CA ILE A 144 -6.48 -24.39 -2.29
C ILE A 144 -6.83 -25.88 -2.23
N ASP A 145 -8.06 -26.19 -1.79
CA ASP A 145 -8.48 -27.56 -1.47
C ASP A 145 -7.45 -28.34 -0.62
N LYS A 146 -6.69 -29.27 -1.22
CA LYS A 146 -5.66 -30.08 -0.54
C LYS A 146 -4.22 -29.59 -0.78
N GLU A 147 -4.07 -28.53 -1.56
CA GLU A 147 -2.77 -27.97 -1.95
C GLU A 147 -2.44 -26.72 -1.13
N LEU A 148 -1.16 -26.58 -0.80
CA LEU A 148 -0.63 -25.40 -0.13
C LEU A 148 0.35 -24.68 -1.06
N ILE A 149 -0.01 -23.46 -1.43
CA ILE A 149 0.85 -22.55 -2.18
C ILE A 149 1.55 -21.62 -1.18
N ARG A 150 2.87 -21.53 -1.30
CA ARG A 150 3.70 -20.55 -0.59
C ARG A 150 4.39 -19.69 -1.63
N ASP A 151 4.14 -18.40 -1.61
CA ASP A 151 4.64 -17.46 -2.61
C ASP A 151 5.24 -16.25 -1.91
N GLU A 152 6.53 -16.02 -2.13
CA GLU A 152 7.24 -14.83 -1.65
C GLU A 152 7.44 -13.86 -2.80
N LYS A 153 6.90 -12.65 -2.65
CA LYS A 153 7.06 -11.55 -3.59
C LYS A 153 7.98 -10.50 -3.01
N LYS A 154 9.21 -10.42 -3.51
CA LYS A 154 10.09 -9.27 -3.26
C LYS A 154 9.53 -8.04 -3.94
N ILE A 155 9.40 -6.94 -3.19
CA ILE A 155 8.85 -5.71 -3.73
C ILE A 155 9.95 -4.94 -4.45
N LYS A 156 9.69 -4.69 -5.74
CA LYS A 156 10.57 -3.90 -6.61
C LYS A 156 9.95 -2.53 -6.79
N TRP A 157 10.37 -1.58 -5.97
CA TRP A 157 9.99 -0.17 -6.07
C TRP A 157 10.49 0.43 -7.41
#